data_AF-A0AAV0H4X7-F1
#
_entry.id   AF-A0AAV0H4X7-F1
#
_cell.length_a   1.000
_cell.length_b   1.000
_cell.length_c   1.000
_cell.angle_alpha   90.00
_cell.angle_beta   90.00
_cell.angle_gamma   90.00
#
_symmetry.space_group_name_H-M   'P 1'
#
loop_
_entity.id
_entity.type
_entity.pdbx_description
1 polymer ?
#
loop_
_entity_poly.entity_id
_entity_poly.type
_entity_poly.pdbx_seq_one_letter_code
_entity_poly.pdbx_strand_id
1 'polypeptide(L)'
;MSTKPNHLSEKKPLASKLQQNGSSTSNTNKMKTSVVPNKKANMKNTKQMKKSKFSKSTKVQPGSTDGQRKWTTLVHSGVIFPPPYQPHGVKILYKGKPIDLTPEQEEVATMYAVMKDTDYMQKPKFLENFWNDWRRILGRNHVIQKLDDCDFTPIYEWHQQEKEKKKQMSTEEKKAIKEQKMQQEEKYMWAIVDGVKEKVGNFRVEPPGLFRGRGEHPKMGKLKRRIRPRDITINIGKDAPVPECPIAGESWKEIKHDSTVTWLAFWNDPINPKEFKYVFLAASSSLKGQSDKEKYEKARMLKDYIHNIRAAYTKDFNNKDKDPTKRQIAVATYLIDKLALRAGNEKDEEEADTVGCCTLKVSNVECIPPNMIKFDFLGKDSIRYENTVEVELPVFKAIGQFQAGKGENELLFNALDTSKLNAHLKELMPGLTAKVFRTYNASITLDQQLYEETEEGDVAEKVVVYQKANKQVAIICNHQRTVSKTHDSQILRLTERIETAKQELKELKIDLERAKKGKPPLKGADGKQKRNLSPEAIEKKIASAKQKIEKYEMDMTTKEDLKTVALGTSKINYLDPRITVAWCKRHEVPIEKIFNKSLLAKFAWAMDVDPEFRF
;
A
#
# COMPACT_ATOMS: atom_id res chain seq x y z
N MET A 1 -17.19 50.52 -26.20
CA MET A 1 -16.50 51.46 -27.11
C MET A 1 -15.26 50.77 -27.65
N SER A 2 -15.21 50.65 -28.98
CA SER A 2 -14.03 50.26 -29.76
C SER A 2 -12.80 51.06 -29.37
N THR A 3 -11.60 50.46 -29.43
CA THR A 3 -10.59 50.69 -30.49
C THR A 3 -9.23 50.05 -30.13
N LYS A 4 -8.63 49.36 -31.12
CA LYS A 4 -7.18 49.11 -31.26
C LYS A 4 -6.47 50.45 -31.63
N PRO A 5 -5.22 50.57 -32.16
CA PRO A 5 -4.06 49.67 -32.35
C PRO A 5 -2.73 50.36 -31.88
N ASN A 6 -1.49 49.91 -32.08
CA ASN A 6 -0.64 49.96 -33.29
C ASN A 6 0.83 49.61 -32.88
N HIS A 7 1.54 48.70 -33.58
CA HIS A 7 2.62 48.95 -34.59
C HIS A 7 3.99 49.38 -34.01
N LEU A 8 5.19 49.06 -34.52
CA LEU A 8 5.77 48.19 -35.59
C LEU A 8 7.32 48.35 -35.51
N SER A 9 8.02 47.69 -36.43
CA SER A 9 9.44 47.82 -36.87
C SER A 9 10.45 46.90 -36.17
N GLU A 10 11.35 46.12 -36.78
CA GLU A 10 11.80 45.70 -38.14
C GLU A 10 13.35 45.71 -38.18
N LYS A 11 13.91 44.53 -38.48
CA LYS A 11 15.09 44.21 -39.35
C LYS A 11 16.54 44.67 -38.99
N LYS A 12 17.37 43.65 -38.58
CA LYS A 12 18.49 42.97 -39.33
C LYS A 12 19.67 43.80 -39.96
N PRO A 13 20.85 43.21 -40.36
CA PRO A 13 21.87 42.34 -39.70
C PRO A 13 23.36 42.58 -40.19
N LEU A 14 24.27 41.59 -39.94
CA LEU A 14 25.64 41.27 -40.48
C LEU A 14 26.88 41.69 -39.64
N ALA A 15 27.70 40.75 -39.11
CA ALA A 15 28.86 39.98 -39.69
C ALA A 15 30.22 40.63 -39.25
N SER A 16 31.38 40.01 -38.99
CA SER A 16 32.00 38.72 -39.35
C SER A 16 33.29 38.44 -38.53
N LYS A 17 33.61 37.13 -38.37
CA LYS A 17 34.92 36.40 -38.37
C LYS A 17 36.22 36.95 -37.74
N LEU A 18 36.91 36.06 -36.99
CA LEU A 18 38.30 35.65 -37.28
C LEU A 18 38.67 34.28 -36.65
N GLN A 19 39.32 33.44 -37.45
CA GLN A 19 39.93 32.13 -37.15
C GLN A 19 41.42 32.30 -36.89
N GLN A 20 42.06 31.37 -36.16
CA GLN A 20 43.41 30.89 -36.53
C GLN A 20 43.65 29.43 -36.07
N ASN A 21 44.32 28.69 -36.95
CA ASN A 21 44.69 27.27 -36.91
C ASN A 21 46.09 27.05 -36.29
N GLY A 22 46.37 25.80 -35.88
CA GLY A 22 47.73 25.26 -35.71
C GLY A 22 47.72 23.74 -35.53
N SER A 23 48.48 23.01 -36.35
CA SER A 23 48.44 21.56 -36.60
C SER A 23 49.72 20.81 -36.18
N SER A 24 49.64 19.46 -36.16
CA SER A 24 50.71 18.41 -36.13
C SER A 24 51.43 18.18 -34.78
N THR A 25 51.77 16.97 -34.30
CA THR A 25 52.28 15.75 -34.97
C THR A 25 52.11 14.51 -34.07
N SER A 26 52.18 13.32 -34.68
CA SER A 26 52.13 11.97 -34.11
C SER A 26 53.28 11.60 -33.15
N ASN A 27 53.01 10.80 -32.12
CA ASN A 27 53.92 9.73 -31.70
C ASN A 27 53.22 8.60 -30.93
N THR A 28 53.53 7.37 -31.34
CA THR A 28 53.13 6.10 -30.77
C THR A 28 53.88 5.82 -29.46
N ASN A 29 53.19 5.38 -28.41
CA ASN A 29 53.73 4.34 -27.52
C ASN A 29 52.62 3.63 -26.72
N LYS A 30 52.61 2.29 -26.86
CA LYS A 30 51.81 1.34 -26.09
C LYS A 30 52.40 1.23 -24.68
N MET A 31 51.60 1.39 -23.62
CA MET A 31 51.74 0.60 -22.39
C MET A 31 50.38 0.35 -21.74
N LYS A 32 50.20 -0.90 -21.31
CA LYS A 32 48.99 -1.50 -20.74
C LYS A 32 48.77 -1.02 -19.30
N THR A 33 47.53 -0.68 -18.93
CA THR A 33 46.99 -0.92 -17.58
C THR A 33 45.45 -0.88 -17.57
N SER A 34 44.85 -2.03 -17.24
CA SER A 34 43.55 -2.27 -16.59
C SER A 34 42.41 -1.26 -16.78
N VAL A 35 41.45 -1.62 -17.63
CA VAL A 35 40.15 -0.95 -17.75
C VAL A 35 39.22 -1.44 -16.63
N VAL A 36 38.95 -0.57 -15.65
CA VAL A 36 37.74 -0.64 -14.82
C VAL A 36 36.67 0.21 -15.52
N PRO A 37 35.55 -0.34 -15.98
CA PRO A 37 34.50 0.47 -16.59
C PRO A 37 33.72 1.19 -15.49
N ASN A 38 33.98 2.50 -15.43
CA ASN A 38 33.27 3.52 -14.70
C ASN A 38 31.76 3.49 -15.03
N LYS A 39 30.94 2.84 -14.18
CA LYS A 39 29.48 2.87 -14.29
C LYS A 39 28.96 4.20 -13.73
N LYS A 40 28.70 5.15 -14.63
CA LYS A 40 27.78 6.28 -14.38
C LYS A 40 26.42 5.73 -13.93
N ALA A 41 26.18 5.77 -12.63
CA ALA A 41 24.90 5.44 -12.03
C ALA A 41 23.86 6.52 -12.40
N ASN A 42 23.05 6.23 -13.40
CA ASN A 42 21.91 7.05 -13.79
C ASN A 42 20.78 6.87 -12.76
N MET A 43 20.85 7.61 -11.65
CA MET A 43 19.87 7.62 -10.57
C MET A 43 18.57 8.29 -11.04
N LYS A 44 17.70 7.53 -11.72
CA LYS A 44 16.33 7.97 -12.03
C LYS A 44 15.43 7.88 -10.79
N ASN A 45 14.94 9.05 -10.38
CA ASN A 45 13.66 9.35 -9.71
C ASN A 45 12.94 8.18 -9.02
N THR A 46 13.23 7.97 -7.74
CA THR A 46 12.34 7.25 -6.83
C THR A 46 11.34 8.25 -6.24
N LYS A 47 10.12 8.27 -6.77
CA LYS A 47 8.96 8.90 -6.11
C LYS A 47 8.88 8.36 -4.69
N GLN A 48 8.83 9.27 -3.71
CA GLN A 48 8.65 8.96 -2.30
C GLN A 48 7.58 7.89 -2.10
N MET A 49 7.95 6.89 -1.30
CA MET A 49 7.07 5.88 -0.74
C MET A 49 5.81 6.56 -0.19
N LYS A 50 4.65 6.17 -0.73
CA LYS A 50 3.36 6.38 -0.07
C LYS A 50 3.49 5.87 1.37
N LYS A 51 3.03 6.69 2.33
CA LYS A 51 2.93 6.43 3.78
C LYS A 51 3.10 4.95 4.12
N SER A 52 4.19 4.62 4.80
CA SER A 52 4.45 3.28 5.30
C SER A 52 3.23 2.81 6.09
N LYS A 53 2.56 1.76 5.62
CA LYS A 53 1.51 1.01 6.36
C LYS A 53 2.06 0.32 7.63
N PHE A 54 3.23 0.72 8.13
CA PHE A 54 3.98 0.04 9.19
C PHE A 54 3.62 0.48 10.61
N SER A 55 2.92 1.60 10.80
CA SER A 55 2.47 2.03 12.13
C SER A 55 0.97 1.78 12.34
N LYS A 56 0.53 0.53 12.15
CA LYS A 56 -0.80 0.15 12.64
C LYS A 56 -0.71 -0.09 14.14
N SER A 57 -1.46 0.69 14.90
CA SER A 57 -1.67 0.50 16.32
C SER A 57 -2.27 -0.89 16.57
N THR A 58 -1.79 -1.58 17.60
CA THR A 58 -2.16 -2.98 17.86
C THR A 58 -2.58 -3.13 19.33
N LYS A 59 -3.73 -3.79 19.56
CA LYS A 59 -4.28 -4.11 20.89
C LYS A 59 -3.51 -5.22 21.64
N VAL A 60 -2.70 -6.01 20.91
CA VAL A 60 -1.94 -7.15 21.44
C VAL A 60 -0.46 -6.76 21.54
N GLN A 61 0.16 -7.00 22.70
CA GLN A 61 1.60 -6.92 22.83
C GLN A 61 2.25 -8.02 21.96
N PRO A 62 3.19 -7.69 21.06
CA PRO A 62 3.89 -8.69 20.29
C PRO A 62 4.86 -9.45 21.19
N GLY A 63 4.33 -10.41 21.95
CA GLY A 63 5.10 -11.44 22.64
C GLY A 63 5.32 -12.63 21.74
N SER A 64 6.47 -13.30 21.89
CA SER A 64 6.58 -14.69 21.43
C SER A 64 5.57 -15.52 22.20
N THR A 65 4.71 -16.26 21.51
CA THR A 65 3.82 -17.25 22.14
C THR A 65 4.59 -18.36 22.85
N ASP A 66 5.90 -18.45 22.60
CA ASP A 66 6.73 -19.59 22.96
C ASP A 66 7.89 -19.17 23.90
N GLY A 67 7.95 -17.90 24.31
CA GLY A 67 8.99 -17.37 25.21
C GLY A 67 10.43 -17.39 24.65
N GLN A 68 10.59 -17.76 23.38
CA GLN A 68 11.91 -17.96 22.79
C GLN A 68 12.66 -16.65 22.60
N ARG A 69 13.94 -16.67 23.00
CA ARG A 69 14.90 -15.60 22.74
C ARG A 69 14.99 -15.31 21.23
N LYS A 70 14.82 -14.05 20.84
CA LYS A 70 14.83 -13.57 19.45
C LYS A 70 16.14 -12.93 19.03
N TRP A 71 16.95 -12.49 19.99
CA TRP A 71 18.26 -11.90 19.76
C TRP A 71 19.12 -12.04 21.02
N THR A 72 20.44 -12.02 20.83
CA THR A 72 21.43 -12.04 21.93
C THR A 72 21.91 -10.63 22.26
N THR A 73 22.23 -9.85 21.22
CA THR A 73 22.67 -8.45 21.30
C THR A 73 21.79 -7.58 20.41
N LEU A 74 21.48 -6.38 20.89
CA LEU A 74 20.67 -5.41 20.16
C LEU A 74 21.18 -4.00 20.43
N VAL A 75 21.63 -3.30 19.39
CA VAL A 75 22.07 -1.89 19.47
C VAL A 75 21.33 -1.08 18.41
N HIS A 76 20.78 0.08 18.76
CA HIS A 76 20.16 0.99 17.79
C HIS A 76 20.18 2.42 18.32
N SER A 77 19.93 3.41 17.47
CA SER A 77 20.01 4.83 17.85
C SER A 77 18.68 5.43 18.35
N GLY A 78 17.76 4.61 18.87
CA GLY A 78 16.42 5.07 19.25
C GLY A 78 15.53 5.44 18.06
N VAL A 79 14.86 6.59 18.14
CA VAL A 79 13.91 7.10 17.13
C VAL A 79 14.18 8.57 16.80
N ILE A 80 13.73 9.02 15.64
CA ILE A 80 13.76 10.44 15.27
C ILE A 80 12.37 11.06 15.40
N PHE A 81 12.32 12.21 16.08
CA PHE A 81 11.09 12.97 16.28
C PHE A 81 10.77 13.87 15.09
N PRO A 82 9.48 14.16 14.84
CA PRO A 82 9.10 15.22 13.91
C PRO A 82 9.70 16.56 14.38
N PRO A 83 10.10 17.46 13.45
CA PRO A 83 10.63 18.76 13.83
C PRO A 83 9.62 19.54 14.69
N PRO A 84 10.09 20.44 15.57
CA PRO A 84 9.22 21.38 16.27
C PRO A 84 8.36 22.17 15.29
N TYR A 85 7.16 22.57 15.72
CA TYR A 85 6.33 23.46 14.93
C TYR A 85 7.04 24.80 14.74
N GLN A 86 6.99 25.33 13.53
CA GLN A 86 7.49 26.67 13.18
C GLN A 86 6.27 27.55 12.93
N PRO A 87 5.94 28.47 13.85
CA PRO A 87 4.80 29.36 13.68
C PRO A 87 4.95 30.22 12.43
N HIS A 88 3.86 30.40 11.71
CA HIS A 88 3.83 31.18 10.47
C HIS A 88 3.24 32.58 10.66
N GLY A 89 2.54 32.83 11.77
CA GLY A 89 1.94 34.13 12.09
C GLY A 89 0.72 34.52 11.24
N VAL A 90 0.30 33.66 10.30
CA VAL A 90 -0.90 33.89 9.48
C VAL A 90 -2.16 33.75 10.35
N LYS A 91 -2.86 34.87 10.51
CA LYS A 91 -4.06 34.96 11.35
C LYS A 91 -5.27 34.34 10.65
N ILE A 92 -6.07 33.60 11.40
CA ILE A 92 -7.43 33.25 10.99
C ILE A 92 -8.36 34.45 11.20
N LEU A 93 -9.53 34.43 10.57
CA LEU A 93 -10.58 35.40 10.86
C LEU A 93 -11.64 34.75 11.78
N TYR A 94 -12.05 35.45 12.82
CA TYR A 94 -13.20 35.09 13.65
C TYR A 94 -14.25 36.19 13.53
N LYS A 95 -15.43 35.86 13.00
CA LYS A 95 -16.48 36.85 12.64
C LYS A 95 -15.92 38.00 11.78
N GLY A 96 -15.08 37.65 10.81
CA GLY A 96 -14.42 38.59 9.90
C GLY A 96 -13.25 39.38 10.48
N LYS A 97 -12.91 39.22 11.77
CA LYS A 97 -11.79 39.93 12.41
C LYS A 97 -10.57 39.03 12.59
N PRO A 98 -9.34 39.49 12.29
CA PRO A 98 -8.14 38.69 12.47
C PRO A 98 -7.87 38.43 13.96
N ILE A 99 -7.54 37.18 14.30
CA ILE A 99 -7.23 36.75 15.68
C ILE A 99 -5.80 36.22 15.78
N ASP A 100 -5.10 36.62 16.83
CA ASP A 100 -3.81 36.06 17.21
C ASP A 100 -3.98 34.72 17.92
N LEU A 101 -3.21 33.72 17.49
CA LEU A 101 -3.15 32.40 18.09
C LEU A 101 -1.76 32.19 18.70
N THR A 102 -1.71 31.51 19.84
CA THR A 102 -0.44 30.99 20.36
C THR A 102 0.14 29.93 19.40
N PRO A 103 1.45 29.64 19.45
CA PRO A 103 2.06 28.60 18.61
C PRO A 103 1.35 27.24 18.66
N GLU A 104 0.87 26.81 19.83
CA GLU A 104 0.14 25.55 19.99
C GLU A 104 -1.26 25.59 19.33
N GLN A 105 -1.97 26.71 19.48
CA GLN A 105 -3.28 26.91 18.86
C GLN A 105 -3.15 27.04 17.34
N GLU A 106 -2.10 27.72 16.84
CA GLU A 106 -1.80 27.88 15.43
C GLU A 106 -1.44 26.55 14.77
N GLU A 107 -0.65 25.69 15.42
CA GLU A 107 -0.30 24.35 14.91
C GLU A 107 -1.57 23.54 14.62
N VAL A 108 -2.53 23.53 15.56
CA VAL A 108 -3.78 22.78 15.42
C VAL A 108 -4.74 23.41 14.41
N ALA A 109 -4.83 24.74 14.38
CA ALA A 109 -5.58 25.47 13.34
C ALA A 109 -5.03 25.16 11.94
N THR A 110 -3.71 25.08 11.79
CA THR A 110 -3.04 24.70 10.54
C THR A 110 -3.43 23.29 10.11
N MET A 111 -3.42 22.33 11.05
CA MET A 111 -3.79 20.94 10.75
C MET A 111 -5.21 20.82 10.17
N TYR A 112 -6.13 21.67 10.63
CA TYR A 112 -7.49 21.74 10.12
C TYR A 112 -7.57 22.48 8.79
N ALA A 113 -6.95 23.66 8.67
CA ALA A 113 -6.97 24.49 7.48
C ALA A 113 -6.50 23.72 6.22
N VAL A 114 -5.41 22.95 6.33
CA VAL A 114 -4.86 22.16 5.21
C VAL A 114 -5.75 20.99 4.76
N MET A 115 -6.84 20.72 5.49
CA MET A 115 -7.81 19.68 5.14
C MET A 115 -9.00 20.18 4.32
N LYS A 116 -9.07 21.50 4.01
CA LYS A 116 -10.19 22.16 3.30
C LYS A 116 -10.74 21.38 2.09
N ASP A 117 -9.87 20.86 1.22
CA ASP A 117 -10.29 20.14 0.00
C ASP A 117 -10.45 18.61 0.17
N THR A 118 -10.55 18.13 1.41
CA THR A 118 -10.70 16.70 1.69
C THR A 118 -12.12 16.38 2.09
N ASP A 119 -12.59 15.19 1.72
CA ASP A 119 -13.93 14.69 2.05
C ASP A 119 -14.22 14.65 3.57
N TYR A 120 -13.18 14.71 4.42
CA TYR A 120 -13.33 14.81 5.87
C TYR A 120 -13.98 16.12 6.32
N MET A 121 -13.83 17.21 5.57
CA MET A 121 -14.44 18.51 5.91
C MET A 121 -15.96 18.50 5.74
N GLN A 122 -16.49 17.51 5.04
CA GLN A 122 -17.93 17.31 4.86
C GLN A 122 -18.52 16.40 5.95
N LYS A 123 -17.69 15.83 6.84
CA LYS A 123 -18.13 14.87 7.86
C LYS A 123 -18.43 15.56 9.19
N PRO A 124 -19.69 15.57 9.67
CA PRO A 124 -20.04 16.24 10.93
C PRO A 124 -19.22 15.74 12.12
N LYS A 125 -19.01 14.43 12.24
CA LYS A 125 -18.23 13.85 13.34
C LYS A 125 -16.76 14.30 13.35
N PHE A 126 -16.19 14.56 12.16
CA PHE A 126 -14.83 15.09 12.03
C PHE A 126 -14.75 16.52 12.57
N LEU A 127 -15.69 17.37 12.16
CA LEU A 127 -15.78 18.78 12.58
C LEU A 127 -16.00 18.90 14.09
N GLU A 128 -16.93 18.09 14.62
CA GLU A 128 -17.26 18.03 16.04
C GLU A 128 -16.04 17.64 16.89
N ASN A 129 -15.35 16.54 16.54
CA ASN A 129 -14.18 16.08 17.28
C ASN A 129 -13.02 17.07 17.21
N PHE A 130 -12.78 17.67 16.04
CA PHE A 130 -11.78 18.73 15.90
C PHE A 130 -12.10 19.90 16.82
N TRP A 131 -13.33 20.41 16.79
CA TRP A 131 -13.74 21.55 17.61
C TRP A 131 -13.57 21.26 19.10
N ASN A 132 -13.99 20.08 19.54
CA ASN A 132 -13.88 19.67 20.93
C ASN A 132 -12.43 19.67 21.44
N ASP A 133 -11.48 19.20 20.64
CA ASP A 133 -10.08 19.18 21.01
C ASP A 133 -9.42 20.56 20.89
N TRP A 134 -9.71 21.31 19.82
CA TRP A 134 -9.14 22.65 19.62
C TRP A 134 -9.66 23.66 20.66
N ARG A 135 -10.95 23.61 21.02
CA ARG A 135 -11.54 24.45 22.07
C ARG A 135 -10.86 24.28 23.43
N ARG A 136 -10.39 23.07 23.75
CA ARG A 136 -9.63 22.82 25.00
C ARG A 136 -8.28 23.55 24.99
N ILE A 137 -7.63 23.62 23.82
CA ILE A 137 -6.34 24.29 23.62
C ILE A 137 -6.52 25.82 23.58
N LEU A 138 -7.62 26.30 22.99
CA LEU A 138 -7.99 27.71 23.04
C LEU A 138 -8.23 28.18 24.49
N GLY A 139 -8.84 27.31 25.31
CA GLY A 139 -9.23 27.63 26.67
C GLY A 139 -10.60 28.30 26.76
N ARG A 140 -11.20 28.30 27.96
CA ARG A 140 -12.60 28.74 28.17
C ARG A 140 -12.83 30.22 27.83
N ASN A 141 -11.82 31.06 28.07
CA ASN A 141 -11.91 32.52 27.95
C ASN A 141 -11.42 33.05 26.59
N HIS A 142 -11.16 32.17 25.63
CA HIS A 142 -10.71 32.61 24.31
C HIS A 142 -11.82 33.36 23.55
N VAL A 143 -11.45 34.30 22.68
CA VAL A 143 -12.44 35.04 21.85
C VAL A 143 -13.21 34.12 20.90
N ILE A 144 -12.58 33.03 20.48
CA ILE A 144 -13.16 32.03 19.58
C ILE A 144 -14.04 31.08 20.39
N GLN A 145 -15.36 31.15 20.16
CA GLN A 145 -16.34 30.35 20.90
C GLN A 145 -17.17 29.40 20.02
N LYS A 146 -17.09 29.53 18.70
CA LYS A 146 -17.79 28.68 17.72
C LYS A 146 -16.91 28.41 16.51
N LEU A 147 -16.91 27.17 16.02
CA LEU A 147 -16.15 26.80 14.83
C LEU A 147 -16.68 27.49 13.56
N ASP A 148 -18.01 27.58 13.41
CA ASP A 148 -18.65 28.13 12.20
C ASP A 148 -18.35 29.61 11.96
N ASP A 149 -17.98 30.33 13.03
CA ASP A 149 -17.57 31.74 12.97
C ASP A 149 -16.09 31.90 12.55
N CYS A 150 -15.34 30.81 12.38
CA CYS A 150 -13.92 30.82 12.01
C CYS A 150 -13.71 30.65 10.50
N ASP A 151 -12.91 31.53 9.92
CA ASP A 151 -12.39 31.38 8.56
C ASP A 151 -10.90 31.04 8.57
N PHE A 152 -10.60 29.82 8.12
CA PHE A 152 -9.25 29.27 8.00
C PHE A 152 -8.65 29.48 6.60
N THR A 153 -9.36 30.16 5.69
CA THR A 153 -8.91 30.41 4.31
C THR A 153 -7.53 31.08 4.24
N PRO A 154 -7.19 32.08 5.08
CA PRO A 154 -5.86 32.68 5.07
C PRO A 154 -4.72 31.66 5.27
N ILE A 155 -4.86 30.75 6.26
CA ILE A 155 -3.87 29.70 6.52
C ILE A 155 -3.84 28.69 5.35
N TYR A 156 -5.01 28.33 4.81
CA TYR A 156 -5.07 27.40 3.67
C TYR A 156 -4.36 27.97 2.44
N GLU A 157 -4.60 29.24 2.10
CA GLU A 157 -3.96 29.91 0.97
C GLU A 157 -2.45 30.02 1.15
N TRP A 158 -2.00 30.43 2.35
CA TRP A 158 -0.58 30.40 2.72
C TRP A 158 0.02 29.02 2.49
N HIS A 159 -0.66 27.95 2.93
CA HIS A 159 -0.18 26.59 2.74
C HIS A 159 -0.06 26.19 1.27
N GLN A 160 -1.01 26.60 0.42
CA GLN A 160 -0.90 26.36 -1.03
C GLN A 160 0.27 27.11 -1.64
N GLN A 161 0.51 28.37 -1.24
CA GLN A 161 1.67 29.13 -1.69
C GLN A 161 3.00 28.45 -1.29
N GLU A 162 3.12 27.99 -0.04
CA GLU A 162 4.30 27.25 0.43
C GLU A 162 4.52 25.94 -0.34
N LYS A 163 3.43 25.27 -0.71
CA LYS A 163 3.48 24.06 -1.54
C LYS A 163 3.93 24.37 -2.97
N GLU A 164 3.49 25.47 -3.55
CA GLU A 164 3.94 25.91 -4.88
C GLU A 164 5.41 26.36 -4.86
N LYS A 165 5.86 27.12 -3.85
CA LYS A 165 7.28 27.45 -3.65
C LYS A 165 8.14 26.18 -3.60
N LYS A 166 7.72 25.17 -2.83
CA LYS A 166 8.41 23.88 -2.77
C LYS A 166 8.43 23.13 -4.10
N LYS A 167 7.40 23.27 -4.93
CA LYS A 167 7.39 22.70 -6.29
C LYS A 167 8.35 23.43 -7.22
N GLN A 168 8.46 24.76 -7.09
CA GLN A 168 9.33 25.62 -7.90
C GLN A 168 10.83 25.52 -7.54
N MET A 169 11.19 24.98 -6.36
CA MET A 169 12.60 24.73 -6.01
C MET A 169 13.33 23.93 -7.11
N SER A 170 14.59 24.27 -7.35
CA SER A 170 15.45 23.61 -8.33
C SER A 170 15.68 22.13 -7.99
N THR A 171 16.16 21.37 -8.97
CA THR A 171 16.47 19.94 -8.75
C THR A 171 17.66 19.80 -7.80
N GLU A 172 18.61 20.73 -7.88
CA GLU A 172 19.83 20.83 -7.10
C GLU A 172 19.51 21.11 -5.61
N GLU A 173 18.68 22.11 -5.33
CA GLU A 173 18.24 22.43 -3.96
C GLU A 173 17.46 21.26 -3.33
N LYS A 174 16.51 20.67 -4.08
CA LYS A 174 15.76 19.49 -3.63
C LYS A 174 16.69 18.32 -3.31
N LYS A 175 17.77 18.14 -4.07
CA LYS A 175 18.77 17.10 -3.84
C LYS A 175 19.60 17.39 -2.58
N ALA A 176 20.08 18.62 -2.42
CA ALA A 176 20.87 19.04 -1.26
C ALA A 176 20.09 18.87 0.07
N ILE A 177 18.83 19.35 0.11
CA ILE A 177 17.94 19.19 1.28
C ILE A 177 17.73 17.70 1.61
N LYS A 178 17.56 16.86 0.58
CA LYS A 178 17.37 15.42 0.76
C LYS A 178 18.62 14.73 1.30
N GLU A 179 19.80 15.13 0.84
CA GLU A 179 21.08 14.57 1.26
C GLU A 179 21.42 14.94 2.70
N GLN A 180 21.27 16.22 3.08
CA GLN A 180 21.41 16.67 4.47
C GLN A 180 20.45 15.92 5.39
N LYS A 181 19.19 15.77 4.99
CA LYS A 181 18.20 15.01 5.75
C LYS A 181 18.60 13.53 5.89
N MET A 182 19.15 12.93 4.83
CA MET A 182 19.58 11.52 4.87
C MET A 182 20.77 11.32 5.82
N GLN A 183 21.73 12.24 5.83
CA GLN A 183 22.86 12.21 6.74
C GLN A 183 22.40 12.32 8.21
N GLN A 184 21.48 13.24 8.52
CA GLN A 184 20.92 13.38 9.86
C GLN A 184 20.14 12.13 10.32
N GLU A 185 19.46 11.47 9.38
CA GLU A 185 18.63 10.29 9.66
C GLU A 185 19.44 8.98 9.66
N GLU A 186 20.67 8.97 9.14
CA GLU A 186 21.44 7.75 8.85
C GLU A 186 21.61 6.86 10.08
N LYS A 187 21.96 7.44 11.23
CA LYS A 187 22.15 6.68 12.48
C LYS A 187 20.88 5.95 12.95
N TYR A 188 19.70 6.45 12.61
CA TYR A 188 18.40 5.85 12.97
C TYR A 188 17.92 4.81 11.95
N MET A 189 18.53 4.76 10.77
CA MET A 189 18.16 3.83 9.71
C MET A 189 18.63 2.40 9.97
N TRP A 190 19.51 2.20 10.96
CA TRP A 190 20.19 0.93 11.21
C TRP A 190 20.12 0.54 12.68
N ALA A 191 20.04 -0.76 12.91
CA ALA A 191 20.27 -1.42 14.18
C ALA A 191 21.33 -2.51 13.97
N ILE A 192 22.03 -2.91 15.01
CA ILE A 192 22.92 -4.07 15.03
C ILE A 192 22.23 -5.14 15.85
N VAL A 193 21.92 -6.27 15.22
CA VAL A 193 21.27 -7.42 15.86
C VAL A 193 22.22 -8.60 15.69
N ASP A 194 22.72 -9.13 16.81
CA ASP A 194 23.66 -10.25 16.80
C ASP A 194 24.87 -10.02 15.87
N GLY A 195 25.44 -8.80 15.94
CA GLY A 195 26.57 -8.36 15.12
C GLY A 195 26.22 -7.98 13.68
N VAL A 196 24.98 -8.20 13.21
CA VAL A 196 24.55 -7.92 11.84
C VAL A 196 23.88 -6.55 11.76
N LYS A 197 24.33 -5.72 10.81
CA LYS A 197 23.73 -4.40 10.53
C LYS A 197 22.42 -4.56 9.75
N GLU A 198 21.31 -4.34 10.44
CA GLU A 198 19.96 -4.51 9.96
C GLU A 198 19.23 -3.18 9.79
N LYS A 199 18.44 -3.04 8.72
CA LYS A 199 17.71 -1.79 8.45
C LYS A 199 16.51 -1.66 9.38
N VAL A 200 16.26 -0.47 9.92
CA VAL A 200 15.06 -0.16 10.70
C VAL A 200 13.92 0.29 9.77
N GLY A 201 12.70 -0.22 10.00
CA GLY A 201 11.55 0.01 9.15
C GLY A 201 10.93 1.39 9.32
N ASN A 202 10.51 1.73 10.54
CA ASN A 202 9.71 2.91 10.85
C ASN A 202 10.25 3.72 12.05
N PHE A 203 11.54 4.07 12.01
CA PHE A 203 12.24 4.84 13.03
C PHE A 203 11.78 6.30 13.21
N ARG A 204 10.93 6.82 12.31
CA ARG A 204 10.35 8.16 12.41
C ARG A 204 9.08 8.11 13.25
N VAL A 205 9.07 8.84 14.36
CA VAL A 205 7.85 9.06 15.15
C VAL A 205 6.84 9.82 14.31
N GLU A 206 5.57 9.43 14.38
CA GLU A 206 4.52 10.09 13.60
C GLU A 206 4.35 11.56 14.02
N PRO A 207 4.21 12.49 13.06
CA PRO A 207 3.90 13.88 13.39
C PRO A 207 2.51 14.01 14.02
N PRO A 208 2.30 15.05 14.85
CA PRO A 208 0.96 15.40 15.30
C PRO A 208 0.06 15.74 14.10
N GLY A 209 -1.25 15.67 14.28
CA GLY A 209 -2.21 15.90 13.21
C GLY A 209 -3.61 15.44 13.56
N LEU A 210 -4.58 15.70 12.71
CA LEU A 210 -5.94 15.20 12.93
C LEU A 210 -6.05 13.71 12.58
N PHE A 211 -6.74 12.95 13.40
CA PHE A 211 -6.95 11.52 13.20
C PHE A 211 -7.90 11.29 12.03
N ARG A 212 -7.45 10.51 11.05
CA ARG A 212 -8.19 10.22 9.82
C ARG A 212 -8.58 8.76 9.80
N GLY A 213 -9.47 8.40 10.73
CA GLY A 213 -10.08 7.07 10.78
C GLY A 213 -10.76 6.73 9.46
N ARG A 214 -10.78 5.43 9.11
CA ARG A 214 -11.44 4.93 7.88
C ARG A 214 -12.92 4.69 8.12
N GLY A 215 -13.73 4.80 7.08
CA GLY A 215 -15.19 4.69 7.19
C GLY A 215 -15.80 5.76 8.09
N GLU A 216 -16.86 5.42 8.81
CA GLU A 216 -17.51 6.25 9.83
C GLU A 216 -16.88 6.06 11.21
N HIS A 217 -15.57 6.25 11.31
CA HIS A 217 -14.86 6.08 12.57
C HIS A 217 -15.24 7.19 13.59
N PRO A 218 -15.70 6.85 14.81
CA PRO A 218 -16.23 7.83 15.76
C PRO A 218 -15.21 8.83 16.30
N LYS A 219 -13.91 8.54 16.18
CA LYS A 219 -12.80 9.40 16.63
C LYS A 219 -12.17 10.23 15.51
N MET A 220 -12.65 10.15 14.27
CA MET A 220 -12.10 10.97 13.17
C MET A 220 -12.15 12.47 13.54
N GLY A 221 -11.12 13.23 13.19
CA GLY A 221 -11.01 14.66 13.54
C GLY A 221 -10.36 14.92 14.90
N LYS A 222 -10.28 13.94 15.80
CA LYS A 222 -9.55 14.11 17.07
C LYS A 222 -8.08 14.44 16.85
N LEU A 223 -7.51 15.24 17.74
CA LEU A 223 -6.11 15.65 17.68
C LEU A 223 -5.19 14.50 18.11
N LYS A 224 -4.34 14.04 17.19
CA LYS A 224 -3.18 13.22 17.53
C LYS A 224 -2.10 14.15 18.09
N ARG A 225 -1.95 14.16 19.41
CA ARG A 225 -0.91 14.94 20.08
C ARG A 225 0.50 14.54 19.63
N ARG A 226 1.45 15.44 19.82
CA ARG A 226 2.87 15.19 19.61
C ARG A 226 3.37 14.17 20.64
N ILE A 227 4.07 13.14 20.15
CA ILE A 227 4.76 12.16 20.99
C ILE A 227 6.09 12.75 21.44
N ARG A 228 6.39 12.60 22.73
CA ARG A 228 7.61 13.08 23.41
C ARG A 228 8.49 11.91 23.85
N PRO A 229 9.78 12.12 24.11
CA PRO A 229 10.66 11.10 24.71
C PRO A 229 10.05 10.38 25.92
N ARG A 230 9.39 11.13 26.81
CA ARG A 230 8.68 10.59 27.99
C ARG A 230 7.49 9.68 27.68
N ASP A 231 7.06 9.60 26.42
CA ASP A 231 6.01 8.67 25.98
C ASP A 231 6.59 7.34 25.44
N ILE A 232 7.90 7.28 25.17
CA ILE A 232 8.54 6.20 24.42
C ILE A 232 9.34 5.28 25.34
N THR A 233 9.03 4.00 25.27
CA THR A 233 9.84 2.91 25.85
C THR A 233 10.81 2.40 24.79
N ILE A 234 12.09 2.29 25.14
CA ILE A 234 13.16 1.74 24.28
C ILE A 234 13.44 0.29 24.71
N ASN A 235 13.70 -0.60 23.75
CA ASN A 235 14.18 -1.96 24.02
C ASN A 235 15.49 -2.21 23.31
N ILE A 236 16.52 -2.49 24.11
CA ILE A 236 17.91 -2.55 23.67
C ILE A 236 18.64 -3.65 24.44
N GLY A 237 19.81 -4.10 23.95
CA GLY A 237 20.64 -5.07 24.66
C GLY A 237 21.06 -4.56 26.04
N LYS A 238 21.19 -5.47 27.02
CA LYS A 238 21.56 -5.11 28.40
C LYS A 238 22.90 -4.38 28.49
N ASP A 239 23.86 -4.81 27.68
CA ASP A 239 25.22 -4.27 27.65
C ASP A 239 25.42 -3.23 26.53
N ALA A 240 24.34 -2.84 25.84
CA ALA A 240 24.40 -1.87 24.75
C ALA A 240 24.32 -0.43 25.28
N PRO A 241 24.99 0.53 24.63
CA PRO A 241 24.85 1.94 24.99
C PRO A 241 23.41 2.40 24.77
N VAL A 242 22.77 2.90 25.83
CA VAL A 242 21.41 3.43 25.76
C VAL A 242 21.39 4.65 24.83
N PRO A 243 20.44 4.77 23.89
CA PRO A 243 20.41 5.87 22.95
C PRO A 243 20.18 7.20 23.68
N GLU A 244 20.97 8.22 23.38
CA GLU A 244 20.73 9.56 23.92
C GLU A 244 19.37 10.10 23.48
N CYS A 245 18.70 10.80 24.40
CA CYS A 245 17.46 11.49 24.07
C CYS A 245 17.77 12.65 23.11
N PRO A 246 17.14 12.71 21.92
CA PRO A 246 17.43 13.75 20.94
C PRO A 246 16.86 15.13 21.33
N ILE A 247 16.07 15.23 22.41
CA ILE A 247 15.52 16.49 22.91
C ILE A 247 16.17 16.81 24.26
N ALA A 248 16.91 17.91 24.30
CA ALA A 248 17.62 18.35 25.50
C ALA A 248 16.65 18.52 26.70
N GLY A 249 17.04 17.98 27.86
CA GLY A 249 16.25 18.04 29.09
C GLY A 249 15.09 17.04 29.19
N GLU A 250 14.82 16.25 28.14
CA GLU A 250 13.83 15.16 28.21
C GLU A 250 14.52 13.80 28.38
N SER A 251 13.84 12.85 29.01
CA SER A 251 14.28 11.46 29.14
C SER A 251 13.30 10.50 28.47
N TRP A 252 13.78 9.29 28.12
CA TRP A 252 12.89 8.20 27.71
C TRP A 252 11.93 7.82 28.83
N LYS A 253 10.77 7.27 28.48
CA LYS A 253 9.79 6.76 29.46
C LYS A 253 10.37 5.64 30.30
N GLU A 254 11.00 4.68 29.62
CA GLU A 254 11.50 3.44 30.19
C GLU A 254 12.52 2.81 29.23
N ILE A 255 13.53 2.14 29.79
CA ILE A 255 14.47 1.29 29.04
C ILE A 255 14.22 -0.16 29.41
N LYS A 256 14.04 -1.02 28.41
CA LYS A 256 13.85 -2.46 28.54
C LYS A 256 14.96 -3.24 27.84
N HIS A 257 15.13 -4.48 28.28
CA HIS A 257 16.08 -5.45 27.74
C HIS A 257 15.40 -6.81 27.48
N ASP A 258 14.22 -6.77 26.89
CA ASP A 258 13.41 -7.94 26.59
C ASP A 258 13.86 -8.59 25.29
N SER A 259 14.63 -9.67 25.42
CA SER A 259 15.14 -10.45 24.29
C SER A 259 14.12 -11.40 23.67
N THR A 260 12.90 -11.48 24.18
CA THR A 260 11.83 -12.35 23.66
C THR A 260 10.97 -11.67 22.59
N VAL A 261 11.17 -10.37 22.37
CA VAL A 261 10.41 -9.53 21.44
C VAL A 261 11.30 -8.93 20.35
N THR A 262 10.69 -8.42 19.28
CA THR A 262 11.43 -7.91 18.10
C THR A 262 11.27 -6.40 17.85
N TRP A 263 10.53 -5.70 18.72
CA TRP A 263 10.37 -4.25 18.63
C TRP A 263 11.56 -3.54 19.29
N LEU A 264 11.93 -2.40 18.73
CA LEU A 264 13.05 -1.56 19.18
C LEU A 264 12.59 -0.41 20.09
N ALA A 265 11.38 0.10 19.84
CA ALA A 265 10.75 1.12 20.64
C ALA A 265 9.23 1.00 20.53
N PHE A 266 8.50 1.46 21.54
CA PHE A 266 7.05 1.61 21.43
C PHE A 266 6.51 2.79 22.24
N TRP A 267 5.29 3.20 21.93
CA TRP A 267 4.50 4.16 22.71
C TRP A 267 3.01 3.87 22.57
N ASN A 268 2.20 4.42 23.47
CA ASN A 268 0.73 4.34 23.41
C ASN A 268 0.20 5.24 22.28
N ASP A 269 -0.80 4.76 21.53
CA ASP A 269 -1.43 5.57 20.48
C ASP A 269 -2.16 6.78 21.10
N PRO A 270 -1.98 8.00 20.57
CA PRO A 270 -2.54 9.22 21.17
C PRO A 270 -4.08 9.32 21.04
N ILE A 271 -4.71 8.52 20.19
CA ILE A 271 -6.16 8.47 19.95
C ILE A 271 -6.81 7.30 20.69
N ASN A 272 -6.12 6.15 20.72
CA ASN A 272 -6.52 4.99 21.50
C ASN A 272 -5.39 4.56 22.45
N PRO A 273 -5.36 5.07 23.69
CA PRO A 273 -4.28 4.76 24.64
C PRO A 273 -4.13 3.28 24.99
N LYS A 274 -5.16 2.44 24.73
CA LYS A 274 -5.10 0.98 24.91
C LYS A 274 -4.28 0.28 23.82
N GLU A 275 -3.99 0.97 22.72
CA GLU A 275 -3.21 0.43 21.62
C GLU A 275 -1.77 0.95 21.64
N PHE A 276 -0.87 0.15 21.10
CA PHE A 276 0.56 0.48 21.04
C PHE A 276 1.03 0.64 19.60
N LYS A 277 1.93 1.60 19.39
CA LYS A 277 2.72 1.75 18.17
C LYS A 277 4.14 1.30 18.42
N TYR A 278 4.68 0.51 17.50
CA TYR A 278 6.00 -0.09 17.61
C TYR A 278 6.91 0.36 16.48
N VAL A 279 8.20 0.44 16.76
CA VAL A 279 9.27 0.51 15.78
C VAL A 279 9.87 -0.88 15.61
N PHE A 280 9.91 -1.36 14.38
CA PHE A 280 10.49 -2.66 14.04
C PHE A 280 11.63 -2.52 13.03
N LEU A 281 12.43 -3.58 12.91
CA LEU A 281 13.29 -3.79 11.75
C LEU A 281 12.47 -3.81 10.45
N ALA A 282 13.13 -3.46 9.35
CA ALA A 282 12.56 -3.45 8.02
C ALA A 282 12.16 -4.87 7.57
N ALA A 283 11.24 -4.96 6.61
CA ALA A 283 10.75 -6.24 6.10
C ALA A 283 11.84 -7.12 5.45
N SER A 284 12.97 -6.52 5.05
CA SER A 284 14.13 -7.21 4.48
C SER A 284 15.11 -7.75 5.53
N SER A 285 14.87 -7.50 6.82
CA SER A 285 15.73 -8.02 7.89
C SER A 285 15.58 -9.51 8.07
N SER A 286 16.65 -10.16 8.55
CA SER A 286 16.69 -11.60 8.85
C SER A 286 15.51 -12.05 9.71
N LEU A 287 15.27 -11.39 10.86
CA LEU A 287 14.17 -11.73 11.78
C LEU A 287 12.78 -11.64 11.13
N LYS A 288 12.55 -10.60 10.30
CA LYS A 288 11.27 -10.45 9.60
C LYS A 288 11.14 -11.45 8.46
N GLY A 289 12.22 -11.73 7.73
CA GLY A 289 12.26 -12.73 6.67
C GLY A 289 11.96 -14.13 7.19
N GLN A 290 12.59 -14.53 8.30
CA GLN A 290 12.36 -15.82 8.95
C GLN A 290 10.91 -15.97 9.43
N SER A 291 10.35 -14.95 10.07
CA SER A 291 8.94 -14.94 10.47
C SER A 291 7.99 -15.04 9.27
N ASP A 292 8.32 -14.38 8.15
CA ASP A 292 7.52 -14.46 6.91
C ASP A 292 7.61 -15.85 6.28
N LYS A 293 8.78 -16.49 6.28
CA LYS A 293 8.99 -17.87 5.83
C LYS A 293 8.18 -18.86 6.67
N GLU A 294 8.29 -18.79 8.00
CA GLU A 294 7.53 -19.66 8.93
C GLU A 294 6.01 -19.51 8.76
N LYS A 295 5.53 -18.30 8.49
CA LYS A 295 4.12 -18.06 8.16
C LYS A 295 3.69 -18.88 6.93
N TYR A 296 4.51 -18.94 5.88
CA TYR A 296 4.22 -19.74 4.69
C TYR A 296 4.40 -21.23 4.92
N GLU A 297 5.38 -21.67 5.72
CA GLU A 297 5.50 -23.08 6.11
C GLU A 297 4.28 -23.57 6.89
N LYS A 298 3.74 -22.76 7.81
CA LYS A 298 2.47 -23.09 8.48
C LYS A 298 1.32 -23.20 7.48
N ALA A 299 1.28 -22.35 6.46
CA ALA A 299 0.26 -22.44 5.43
C ALA A 299 0.44 -23.68 4.52
N ARG A 300 1.67 -24.10 4.24
CA ARG A 300 1.97 -25.35 3.52
C ARG A 300 1.58 -26.57 4.35
N MET A 301 1.92 -26.59 5.63
CA MET A 301 1.51 -27.66 6.55
C MET A 301 -0.02 -27.80 6.60
N LEU A 302 -0.78 -26.70 6.51
CA LEU A 302 -2.25 -26.79 6.43
C LEU A 302 -2.74 -27.62 5.23
N LYS A 303 -2.01 -27.66 4.11
CA LYS A 303 -2.34 -28.48 2.93
C LYS A 303 -2.49 -29.96 3.29
N ASP A 304 -1.63 -30.48 4.17
CA ASP A 304 -1.64 -31.88 4.57
C ASP A 304 -2.78 -32.20 5.56
N TYR A 305 -3.27 -31.19 6.29
CA TYR A 305 -4.33 -31.34 7.28
C TYR A 305 -5.71 -30.95 6.74
N ILE A 306 -5.79 -30.24 5.60
CA ILE A 306 -7.03 -29.59 5.16
C ILE A 306 -8.17 -30.59 4.95
N HIS A 307 -7.90 -31.77 4.41
CA HIS A 307 -8.91 -32.79 4.17
C HIS A 307 -9.55 -33.28 5.47
N ASN A 308 -8.73 -33.53 6.50
CA ASN A 308 -9.19 -33.95 7.82
C ASN A 308 -9.99 -32.85 8.52
N ILE A 309 -9.53 -31.59 8.43
CA ILE A 309 -10.24 -30.43 8.96
C ILE A 309 -11.61 -30.27 8.29
N ARG A 310 -11.67 -30.45 6.96
CA ARG A 310 -12.92 -30.39 6.20
C ARG A 310 -13.89 -31.47 6.61
N ALA A 311 -13.42 -32.71 6.73
CA ALA A 311 -14.23 -33.81 7.23
C ALA A 311 -14.74 -33.56 8.66
N ALA A 312 -13.90 -32.98 9.53
CA ALA A 312 -14.25 -32.67 10.91
C ALA A 312 -15.38 -31.63 10.99
N TYR A 313 -15.25 -30.47 10.33
CA TYR A 313 -16.31 -29.46 10.38
C TYR A 313 -17.59 -29.95 9.69
N THR A 314 -17.50 -30.74 8.60
CA THR A 314 -18.69 -31.23 7.88
C THR A 314 -19.49 -32.19 8.74
N LYS A 315 -18.81 -33.05 9.51
CA LYS A 315 -19.46 -33.93 10.50
C LYS A 315 -20.22 -33.12 11.56
N ASP A 316 -19.67 -31.99 11.98
CA ASP A 316 -20.25 -31.16 13.05
C ASP A 316 -21.40 -30.25 12.57
N PHE A 317 -21.67 -30.11 11.26
CA PHE A 317 -22.82 -29.33 10.76
C PHE A 317 -24.17 -29.83 11.28
N ASN A 318 -24.31 -31.14 11.47
CA ASN A 318 -25.55 -31.79 11.89
C ASN A 318 -25.59 -32.08 13.40
N ASN A 319 -24.60 -31.60 14.17
CA ASN A 319 -24.49 -31.86 15.60
C ASN A 319 -25.40 -30.91 16.42
N LYS A 320 -26.72 -30.97 16.15
CA LYS A 320 -27.72 -30.04 16.69
C LYS A 320 -27.91 -30.18 18.21
N ASP A 321 -27.90 -31.40 18.72
CA ASP A 321 -28.43 -31.71 20.05
C ASP A 321 -27.35 -31.89 21.14
N LYS A 322 -26.06 -31.91 20.77
CA LYS A 322 -24.97 -32.17 21.73
C LYS A 322 -24.13 -30.95 22.09
N ASP A 323 -23.87 -30.05 21.13
CA ASP A 323 -23.04 -28.86 21.39
C ASP A 323 -23.30 -27.72 20.37
N PRO A 324 -24.14 -26.73 20.72
CA PRO A 324 -24.40 -25.56 19.89
C PRO A 324 -23.14 -24.74 19.55
N THR A 325 -22.15 -24.72 20.45
CA THR A 325 -20.88 -23.99 20.24
C THR A 325 -20.06 -24.66 19.15
N LYS A 326 -19.94 -25.99 19.21
CA LYS A 326 -19.19 -26.76 18.21
C LYS A 326 -19.78 -26.62 16.80
N ARG A 327 -21.11 -26.57 16.70
CA ARG A 327 -21.80 -26.34 15.43
C ARG A 327 -21.53 -24.94 14.87
N GLN A 328 -21.52 -23.90 15.70
CA GLN A 328 -21.13 -22.54 15.28
C GLN A 328 -19.66 -22.48 14.85
N ILE A 329 -18.75 -23.15 15.58
CA ILE A 329 -17.33 -23.27 15.21
C ILE A 329 -17.18 -23.92 13.84
N ALA A 330 -17.90 -25.02 13.58
CA ALA A 330 -17.86 -25.73 12.32
C ALA A 330 -18.32 -24.86 11.14
N VAL A 331 -19.47 -24.18 11.27
CA VAL A 331 -19.98 -23.27 10.23
C VAL A 331 -19.03 -22.08 10.02
N ALA A 332 -18.52 -21.47 11.09
CA ALA A 332 -17.56 -20.36 10.96
C ALA A 332 -16.24 -20.81 10.29
N THR A 333 -15.74 -22.00 10.62
CA THR A 333 -14.55 -22.58 10.00
C THR A 333 -14.77 -22.83 8.51
N TYR A 334 -15.95 -23.37 8.13
CA TYR A 334 -16.34 -23.54 6.73
C TYR A 334 -16.35 -22.20 5.97
N LEU A 335 -16.95 -21.14 6.53
CA LEU A 335 -16.97 -19.82 5.88
C LEU A 335 -15.57 -19.22 5.73
N ILE A 336 -14.67 -19.43 6.71
CA ILE A 336 -13.27 -18.99 6.62
C ILE A 336 -12.50 -19.78 5.56
N ASP A 337 -12.68 -21.10 5.49
CA ASP A 337 -12.05 -21.97 4.48
C ASP A 337 -12.55 -21.63 3.07
N LYS A 338 -13.86 -21.58 2.85
CA LYS A 338 -14.42 -21.43 1.50
C LYS A 338 -14.41 -20.01 0.97
N LEU A 339 -14.64 -19.02 1.84
CA LEU A 339 -14.80 -17.62 1.42
C LEU A 339 -13.61 -16.74 1.82
N ALA A 340 -12.57 -17.31 2.43
CA ALA A 340 -11.40 -16.59 2.93
C ALA A 340 -11.75 -15.38 3.80
N LEU A 341 -12.83 -15.48 4.61
CA LEU A 341 -13.21 -14.45 5.56
C LEU A 341 -12.12 -14.27 6.63
N ARG A 342 -12.00 -13.05 7.16
CA ARG A 342 -11.17 -12.79 8.34
C ARG A 342 -11.92 -13.26 9.58
N ALA A 343 -11.19 -13.74 10.60
CA ALA A 343 -11.79 -14.17 11.87
C ALA A 343 -12.76 -13.15 12.46
N GLY A 344 -12.35 -11.87 12.55
CA GLY A 344 -13.17 -10.79 13.12
C GLY A 344 -13.11 -10.80 14.63
N ASN A 345 -12.30 -9.91 15.21
CA ASN A 345 -12.25 -9.74 16.66
C ASN A 345 -13.34 -8.75 17.07
N GLU A 346 -13.85 -8.89 18.29
CA GLU A 346 -14.75 -7.90 18.88
C GLU A 346 -14.11 -6.52 18.90
N LYS A 347 -14.96 -5.52 18.70
CA LYS A 347 -14.62 -4.11 18.69
C LYS A 347 -15.39 -3.39 19.77
N ASP A 348 -14.78 -2.36 20.32
CA ASP A 348 -15.46 -1.43 21.21
C ASP A 348 -16.17 -0.33 20.41
N GLU A 349 -17.05 0.42 21.07
CA GLU A 349 -17.79 1.55 20.49
C GLU A 349 -16.87 2.71 20.05
N GLU A 350 -15.59 2.65 20.36
CA GLU A 350 -14.60 3.65 19.97
C GLU A 350 -14.00 3.41 18.57
N GLU A 351 -14.33 2.28 17.93
CA GLU A 351 -13.90 1.89 16.60
C GLU A 351 -15.00 2.02 15.55
N ALA A 352 -14.62 2.03 14.26
CA ALA A 352 -15.59 1.90 13.18
C ALA A 352 -16.25 0.49 13.22
N ASP A 353 -17.58 0.47 13.07
CA ASP A 353 -18.38 -0.77 13.01
C ASP A 353 -18.00 -1.56 11.76
N THR A 354 -17.16 -2.56 11.95
CA THR A 354 -16.74 -3.48 10.89
C THR A 354 -16.62 -4.86 11.46
N VAL A 355 -17.06 -5.86 10.72
CA VAL A 355 -17.15 -7.24 11.20
C VAL A 355 -16.20 -8.18 10.45
N GLY A 356 -15.90 -9.31 11.06
CA GLY A 356 -15.39 -10.50 10.38
C GLY A 356 -16.28 -11.70 10.70
N CYS A 357 -15.84 -12.91 10.36
CA CYS A 357 -16.64 -14.13 10.43
C CYS A 357 -17.28 -14.36 11.81
N CYS A 358 -16.50 -14.37 12.89
CA CYS A 358 -16.99 -14.60 14.26
C CYS A 358 -17.87 -13.47 14.79
N THR A 359 -17.82 -12.27 14.20
CA THR A 359 -18.58 -11.10 14.65
C THR A 359 -19.66 -10.68 13.66
N LEU A 360 -20.06 -11.57 12.74
CA LEU A 360 -21.17 -11.30 11.84
C LEU A 360 -22.45 -11.09 12.66
N LYS A 361 -23.24 -10.09 12.28
CA LYS A 361 -24.58 -9.83 12.83
C LYS A 361 -25.63 -10.50 11.94
N VAL A 362 -26.84 -10.69 12.47
CA VAL A 362 -27.98 -11.24 11.71
C VAL A 362 -28.26 -10.44 10.44
N SER A 363 -28.22 -9.10 10.51
CA SER A 363 -28.39 -8.19 9.37
C SER A 363 -27.33 -8.32 8.27
N ASN A 364 -26.19 -8.95 8.55
CA ASN A 364 -25.12 -9.10 7.56
C ASN A 364 -25.33 -10.28 6.61
N VAL A 365 -26.34 -11.11 6.86
CA VAL A 365 -26.53 -12.39 6.19
C VAL A 365 -28.00 -12.57 5.83
N GLU A 366 -28.26 -12.88 4.56
CA GLU A 366 -29.60 -13.15 4.03
C GLU A 366 -29.64 -14.57 3.47
N CYS A 367 -30.53 -15.42 4.00
CA CYS A 367 -30.74 -16.78 3.50
C CYS A 367 -31.71 -16.76 2.31
N ILE A 368 -31.21 -17.12 1.13
CA ILE A 368 -31.98 -17.17 -0.12
C ILE A 368 -32.17 -18.65 -0.52
N PRO A 369 -33.39 -19.20 -0.48
CA PRO A 369 -33.65 -20.58 -0.89
C PRO A 369 -33.23 -20.86 -2.35
N PRO A 370 -32.82 -22.09 -2.69
CA PRO A 370 -32.82 -23.28 -1.83
C PRO A 370 -31.58 -23.44 -0.93
N ASN A 371 -30.43 -22.87 -1.30
CA ASN A 371 -29.15 -23.03 -0.59
C ASN A 371 -28.15 -21.89 -0.84
N MET A 372 -28.64 -20.68 -1.13
CA MET A 372 -27.79 -19.50 -1.32
C MET A 372 -27.76 -18.62 -0.08
N ILE A 373 -26.60 -18.04 0.20
CA ILE A 373 -26.43 -17.06 1.27
C ILE A 373 -25.83 -15.79 0.69
N LYS A 374 -26.53 -14.68 0.88
CA LYS A 374 -26.03 -13.36 0.55
C LYS A 374 -25.41 -12.72 1.78
N PHE A 375 -24.17 -12.31 1.63
CA PHE A 375 -23.41 -11.57 2.64
C PHE A 375 -23.30 -10.12 2.22
N ASP A 376 -23.58 -9.21 3.14
CA ASP A 376 -23.38 -7.78 2.95
C ASP A 376 -22.94 -7.12 4.25
N PHE A 377 -21.66 -6.76 4.33
CA PHE A 377 -21.11 -6.10 5.51
C PHE A 377 -19.86 -5.30 5.22
N LEU A 378 -19.52 -4.37 6.13
CA LEU A 378 -18.24 -3.67 6.10
C LEU A 378 -17.17 -4.48 6.85
N GLY A 379 -16.14 -4.92 6.12
CA GLY A 379 -15.00 -5.61 6.70
C GLY A 379 -13.87 -4.67 7.11
N LYS A 380 -12.68 -5.24 7.30
CA LYS A 380 -11.46 -4.49 7.65
C LYS A 380 -11.25 -3.27 6.75
N ASP A 381 -10.85 -2.16 7.38
CA ASP A 381 -10.64 -0.86 6.72
C ASP A 381 -11.94 -0.28 6.08
N SER A 382 -13.12 -0.74 6.55
CA SER A 382 -14.47 -0.39 6.08
C SER A 382 -14.71 -0.68 4.60
N ILE A 383 -14.10 -1.76 4.10
CA ILE A 383 -14.32 -2.24 2.73
C ILE A 383 -15.52 -3.18 2.73
N ARG A 384 -16.53 -2.87 1.91
CA ARG A 384 -17.73 -3.71 1.75
C ARG A 384 -17.34 -5.09 1.21
N TYR A 385 -17.90 -6.12 1.84
CA TYR A 385 -17.94 -7.48 1.33
C TYR A 385 -19.39 -7.75 0.95
N GLU A 386 -19.64 -7.85 -0.35
CA GLU A 386 -20.93 -8.15 -0.93
C GLU A 386 -20.74 -9.38 -1.81
N ASN A 387 -21.38 -10.50 -1.44
CA ASN A 387 -21.23 -11.76 -2.15
C ASN A 387 -22.43 -12.67 -1.90
N THR A 388 -22.99 -13.23 -2.98
CA THR A 388 -24.03 -14.26 -2.89
C THR A 388 -23.42 -15.58 -3.31
N VAL A 389 -23.40 -16.54 -2.40
CA VAL A 389 -22.72 -17.82 -2.61
C VAL A 389 -23.66 -18.97 -2.33
N GLU A 390 -23.58 -19.99 -3.19
CA GLU A 390 -24.18 -21.28 -2.91
C GLU A 390 -23.38 -21.98 -1.80
N VAL A 391 -24.07 -22.54 -0.82
CA VAL A 391 -23.46 -23.28 0.29
C VAL A 391 -24.05 -24.68 0.41
N GLU A 392 -23.36 -25.54 1.16
CA GLU A 392 -23.90 -26.85 1.51
C GLU A 392 -25.23 -26.71 2.28
N LEU A 393 -26.22 -27.54 1.94
CA LEU A 393 -27.55 -27.46 2.52
C LEU A 393 -27.57 -27.52 4.08
N PRO A 394 -26.72 -28.32 4.76
CA PRO A 394 -26.59 -28.26 6.22
C PRO A 394 -26.14 -26.90 6.76
N VAL A 395 -25.27 -26.19 6.03
CA VAL A 395 -24.79 -24.85 6.39
C VAL A 395 -25.90 -23.82 6.24
N PHE A 396 -26.64 -23.86 5.12
CA PHE A 396 -27.82 -23.01 4.89
C PHE A 396 -28.84 -23.17 6.03
N LYS A 397 -29.20 -24.42 6.34
CA LYS A 397 -30.11 -24.74 7.45
C LYS A 397 -29.57 -24.27 8.80
N ALA A 398 -28.26 -24.41 9.05
CA ALA A 398 -27.64 -23.96 10.29
C ALA A 398 -27.71 -22.44 10.46
N ILE A 399 -27.39 -21.68 9.41
CA ILE A 399 -27.41 -20.21 9.45
C ILE A 399 -28.84 -19.70 9.66
N GLY A 400 -29.83 -20.24 8.96
CA GLY A 400 -31.24 -19.88 9.20
C GLY A 400 -31.66 -20.16 10.66
N GLN A 401 -31.20 -21.27 11.25
CA GLN A 401 -31.44 -21.55 12.67
C GLN A 401 -30.68 -20.62 13.62
N PHE A 402 -29.49 -20.16 13.26
CA PHE A 402 -28.72 -19.19 14.06
C PHE A 402 -29.33 -17.79 14.06
N GLN A 403 -30.15 -17.46 13.04
CA GLN A 403 -30.89 -16.21 12.95
C GLN A 403 -32.24 -16.24 13.69
N ALA A 404 -32.84 -17.43 13.85
CA ALA A 404 -34.15 -17.58 14.45
C ALA A 404 -34.21 -17.00 15.88
N GLY A 405 -35.18 -16.12 16.13
CA GLY A 405 -35.41 -15.50 17.43
C GLY A 405 -34.44 -14.37 17.81
N LYS A 406 -33.56 -13.93 16.90
CA LYS A 406 -32.61 -12.83 17.13
C LYS A 406 -32.98 -11.56 16.37
N GLY A 407 -32.66 -10.41 16.96
CA GLY A 407 -32.71 -9.11 16.30
C GLY A 407 -31.59 -8.87 15.30
N GLU A 408 -31.77 -7.91 14.40
CA GLU A 408 -30.86 -7.59 13.29
C GLU A 408 -29.42 -7.24 13.71
N ASN A 409 -29.25 -6.65 14.90
CA ASN A 409 -27.96 -6.22 15.43
C ASN A 409 -27.26 -7.27 16.31
N GLU A 410 -27.93 -8.39 16.59
CA GLU A 410 -27.36 -9.46 17.40
C GLU A 410 -26.35 -10.30 16.60
N LEU A 411 -25.41 -10.92 17.33
CA LEU A 411 -24.41 -11.80 16.72
C LEU A 411 -25.06 -13.04 16.11
N LEU A 412 -24.72 -13.33 14.86
CA LEU A 412 -25.05 -14.58 14.18
C LEU A 412 -24.47 -15.75 14.97
N PHE A 413 -23.20 -15.65 15.36
CA PHE A 413 -22.52 -16.65 16.19
C PHE A 413 -22.38 -16.17 17.65
N ASN A 414 -23.46 -16.28 18.42
CA ASN A 414 -23.52 -15.80 19.80
C ASN A 414 -22.75 -16.67 20.83
N ALA A 415 -22.39 -17.92 20.48
CA ALA A 415 -21.61 -18.80 21.36
C ALA A 415 -20.10 -18.82 21.01
N LEU A 416 -19.71 -18.14 19.93
CA LEU A 416 -18.38 -18.16 19.35
C LEU A 416 -17.65 -16.83 19.54
N ASP A 417 -16.35 -16.91 19.79
CA ASP A 417 -15.42 -15.80 19.62
C ASP A 417 -14.14 -16.30 18.93
N THR A 418 -13.25 -15.37 18.58
CA THR A 418 -12.00 -15.73 17.89
C THR A 418 -11.04 -16.54 18.74
N SER A 419 -11.08 -16.42 20.06
CA SER A 419 -10.24 -17.20 20.98
C SER A 419 -10.67 -18.66 20.98
N LYS A 420 -11.98 -18.92 21.11
CA LYS A 420 -12.57 -20.26 21.01
C LYS A 420 -12.31 -20.89 19.64
N LEU A 421 -12.51 -20.14 18.55
CA LEU A 421 -12.20 -20.63 17.20
C LEU A 421 -10.73 -21.05 17.08
N ASN A 422 -9.81 -20.19 17.48
CA ASN A 422 -8.37 -20.50 17.35
C ASN A 422 -7.91 -21.60 18.33
N ALA A 423 -8.55 -21.75 19.49
CA ALA A 423 -8.29 -22.87 20.39
C ALA A 423 -8.66 -24.21 19.71
N HIS A 424 -9.86 -24.30 19.13
CA HIS A 424 -10.29 -25.49 18.40
C HIS A 424 -9.40 -25.79 17.18
N LEU A 425 -9.02 -24.76 16.40
CA LEU A 425 -8.12 -24.95 15.26
C LEU A 425 -6.75 -25.50 15.66
N LYS A 426 -6.21 -25.12 16.83
CA LYS A 426 -4.94 -25.65 17.33
C LYS A 426 -5.01 -27.14 17.67
N GLU A 427 -6.16 -27.64 18.09
CA GLU A 427 -6.38 -29.08 18.33
C GLU A 427 -6.31 -29.88 17.03
N LEU A 428 -6.78 -29.29 15.92
CA LEU A 428 -6.75 -29.92 14.60
C LEU A 428 -5.36 -29.90 13.95
N MET A 429 -4.57 -28.87 14.24
CA MET A 429 -3.22 -28.70 13.71
C MET A 429 -2.41 -27.75 14.61
N PRO A 430 -1.23 -28.18 15.12
CA PRO A 430 -0.39 -27.34 15.97
C PRO A 430 -0.07 -25.99 15.35
N GLY A 431 -0.37 -24.91 16.08
CA GLY A 431 -0.11 -23.54 15.63
C GLY A 431 -1.08 -23.00 14.56
N LEU A 432 -2.13 -23.74 14.20
CA LEU A 432 -3.15 -23.29 13.27
C LEU A 432 -4.00 -22.15 13.88
N THR A 433 -4.32 -21.17 13.04
CA THR A 433 -5.25 -20.08 13.35
C THR A 433 -6.07 -19.75 12.12
N ALA A 434 -7.19 -19.04 12.30
CA ALA A 434 -8.05 -18.59 11.20
C ALA A 434 -7.29 -17.77 10.12
N LYS A 435 -6.19 -17.09 10.50
CA LYS A 435 -5.36 -16.31 9.57
C LYS A 435 -4.58 -17.19 8.57
N VAL A 436 -4.28 -18.43 8.93
CA VAL A 436 -3.51 -19.37 8.10
C VAL A 436 -4.32 -19.76 6.86
N PHE A 437 -5.62 -20.01 7.00
CA PHE A 437 -6.53 -20.32 5.88
C PHE A 437 -6.46 -19.27 4.76
N ARG A 438 -6.48 -17.97 5.10
CA ARG A 438 -6.36 -16.91 4.08
C ARG A 438 -5.00 -16.92 3.36
N THR A 439 -3.93 -17.34 4.03
CA THR A 439 -2.59 -17.46 3.42
C THR A 439 -2.50 -18.70 2.54
N TYR A 440 -3.04 -19.83 3.03
CA TYR A 440 -3.17 -21.08 2.30
C TYR A 440 -3.98 -20.90 1.02
N ASN A 441 -5.24 -20.45 1.12
CA ASN A 441 -6.12 -20.23 -0.04
C ASN A 441 -5.50 -19.29 -1.06
N ALA A 442 -4.91 -18.18 -0.62
CA ALA A 442 -4.25 -17.25 -1.52
C ALA A 442 -3.06 -17.86 -2.27
N SER A 443 -2.22 -18.64 -1.56
CA SER A 443 -1.02 -19.24 -2.14
C SER A 443 -1.36 -20.42 -3.05
N ILE A 444 -2.22 -21.34 -2.62
CA ILE A 444 -2.61 -22.51 -3.43
C ILE A 444 -3.37 -22.09 -4.69
N THR A 445 -4.24 -21.07 -4.62
CA THR A 445 -4.92 -20.55 -5.82
C THR A 445 -3.94 -19.92 -6.82
N LEU A 446 -2.94 -19.16 -6.34
CA LEU A 446 -1.91 -18.63 -7.25
C LEU A 446 -1.13 -19.77 -7.91
N ASP A 447 -0.67 -20.74 -7.12
CA ASP A 447 0.13 -21.86 -7.62
C ASP A 447 -0.64 -22.69 -8.65
N GLN A 448 -1.91 -23.00 -8.38
CA GLN A 448 -2.77 -23.75 -9.29
C GLN A 448 -3.05 -22.96 -10.59
N GLN A 449 -3.46 -21.69 -10.50
CA GLN A 449 -3.76 -20.90 -11.69
C GLN A 449 -2.53 -20.67 -12.58
N LEU A 450 -1.36 -20.44 -11.97
CA LEU A 450 -0.13 -20.33 -12.76
C LEU A 450 0.24 -21.65 -13.41
N TYR A 451 0.01 -22.79 -12.76
CA TYR A 451 0.27 -24.10 -13.34
C TYR A 451 -0.67 -24.44 -14.49
N GLU A 452 -1.97 -24.12 -14.35
CA GLU A 452 -3.00 -24.47 -15.34
C GLU A 452 -3.04 -23.49 -16.52
N GLU A 453 -2.80 -22.20 -16.30
CA GLU A 453 -3.01 -21.16 -17.32
C GLU A 453 -1.72 -20.68 -18.02
N THR A 454 -0.52 -21.09 -17.57
CA THR A 454 0.72 -20.62 -18.21
C THR A 454 1.05 -21.46 -19.43
N GLU A 455 0.90 -20.86 -20.60
CA GLU A 455 1.31 -21.43 -21.89
C GLU A 455 2.67 -20.88 -22.34
N GLU A 456 3.21 -21.45 -23.42
CA GLU A 456 4.35 -20.85 -24.12
C GLU A 456 3.96 -19.51 -24.74
N GLY A 457 4.89 -18.56 -24.71
CA GLY A 457 4.60 -17.19 -25.11
C GLY A 457 5.71 -16.23 -24.69
N ASP A 458 5.56 -14.98 -25.11
CA ASP A 458 6.52 -13.94 -24.77
C ASP A 458 6.43 -13.51 -23.28
N VAL A 459 7.44 -12.76 -22.83
CA VAL A 459 7.48 -12.30 -21.43
C VAL A 459 6.30 -11.39 -21.08
N ALA A 460 5.74 -10.64 -22.03
CA ALA A 460 4.60 -9.76 -21.77
C ALA A 460 3.32 -10.57 -21.57
N GLU A 461 3.06 -11.57 -22.40
CA GLU A 461 1.93 -12.50 -22.29
C GLU A 461 1.97 -13.25 -20.95
N LYS A 462 3.13 -13.84 -20.59
CA LYS A 462 3.33 -14.52 -19.30
C LYS A 462 3.09 -13.59 -18.10
N VAL A 463 3.48 -12.32 -18.20
CA VAL A 463 3.20 -11.31 -17.15
C VAL A 463 1.70 -11.03 -17.02
N VAL A 464 0.93 -11.06 -18.11
CA VAL A 464 -0.53 -10.91 -18.06
C VAL A 464 -1.18 -12.10 -17.36
N VAL A 465 -0.75 -13.33 -17.66
CA VAL A 465 -1.20 -14.54 -16.94
C VAL A 465 -0.96 -14.39 -15.44
N TYR A 466 0.23 -13.97 -15.02
CA TYR A 466 0.51 -13.72 -13.61
C TYR A 466 -0.40 -12.66 -12.99
N GLN A 467 -0.69 -11.58 -13.72
CA GLN A 467 -1.59 -10.53 -13.23
C GLN A 467 -3.02 -11.02 -13.08
N LYS A 468 -3.50 -11.84 -14.02
CA LYS A 468 -4.82 -12.50 -13.96
C LYS A 468 -4.88 -13.44 -12.76
N ALA A 469 -3.87 -14.28 -12.55
CA ALA A 469 -3.81 -15.18 -11.40
C ALA A 469 -3.85 -14.43 -10.06
N ASN A 470 -3.05 -13.37 -9.93
CA ASN A 470 -3.06 -12.53 -8.72
C ASN A 470 -4.37 -11.72 -8.57
N LYS A 471 -5.06 -11.37 -9.68
CA LYS A 471 -6.39 -10.73 -9.64
C LYS A 471 -7.41 -11.67 -9.00
N GLN A 472 -7.42 -12.94 -9.38
CA GLN A 472 -8.32 -13.93 -8.77
C GLN A 472 -8.06 -14.09 -7.28
N VAL A 473 -6.80 -14.18 -6.86
CA VAL A 473 -6.46 -14.20 -5.42
C VAL A 473 -6.94 -12.93 -4.71
N ALA A 474 -6.79 -11.76 -5.34
CA ALA A 474 -7.25 -10.50 -4.77
C ALA A 474 -8.79 -10.45 -4.64
N ILE A 475 -9.53 -11.05 -5.57
CA ILE A 475 -11.01 -11.19 -5.50
C ILE A 475 -11.40 -12.08 -4.33
N ILE A 476 -10.81 -13.29 -4.23
CA ILE A 476 -11.06 -14.23 -3.11
C ILE A 476 -10.80 -13.56 -1.76
N CYS A 477 -9.73 -12.78 -1.67
CA CYS A 477 -9.36 -12.07 -0.45
C CYS A 477 -10.15 -10.76 -0.20
N ASN A 478 -11.09 -10.41 -1.07
CA ASN A 478 -11.80 -9.13 -1.10
C ASN A 478 -10.86 -7.91 -0.98
N HIS A 479 -9.75 -7.91 -1.72
CA HIS A 479 -8.78 -6.82 -1.76
C HIS A 479 -9.21 -5.75 -2.76
N GLN A 480 -10.11 -4.88 -2.32
CA GLN A 480 -10.62 -3.78 -3.14
C GLN A 480 -9.85 -2.47 -2.95
N ARG A 481 -9.99 -1.57 -3.92
CA ARG A 481 -9.59 -0.16 -3.86
C ARG A 481 -10.63 0.70 -4.55
N THR A 482 -10.73 1.95 -4.13
CA THR A 482 -11.47 2.97 -4.88
C THR A 482 -10.78 3.24 -6.22
N VAL A 483 -11.55 3.56 -7.24
CA VAL A 483 -11.04 4.00 -8.54
C VAL A 483 -10.17 5.25 -8.33
N SER A 484 -9.03 5.31 -9.00
CA SER A 484 -8.12 6.45 -8.89
C SER A 484 -8.76 7.70 -9.49
N LYS A 485 -8.61 8.87 -8.85
CA LYS A 485 -9.05 10.17 -9.43
C LYS A 485 -8.41 10.46 -10.80
N THR A 486 -7.31 9.78 -11.14
CA THR A 486 -6.62 9.91 -12.43
C THR A 486 -6.97 8.80 -13.42
N HIS A 487 -7.86 7.86 -13.07
CA HIS A 487 -8.14 6.69 -13.90
C HIS A 487 -8.65 7.09 -15.28
N ASP A 488 -9.68 7.93 -15.33
CA ASP A 488 -10.31 8.37 -16.58
C ASP A 488 -9.30 9.10 -17.48
N SER A 489 -8.50 10.00 -16.90
CA SER A 489 -7.42 10.68 -17.62
C SER A 489 -6.37 9.73 -18.20
N GLN A 490 -6.17 8.56 -17.58
CA GLN A 490 -5.22 7.56 -18.07
C GLN A 490 -5.82 6.67 -19.14
N ILE A 491 -7.11 6.35 -19.05
CA ILE A 491 -7.86 5.63 -20.10
C ILE A 491 -7.92 6.50 -21.35
N LEU A 492 -8.31 7.77 -21.22
CA LEU A 492 -8.35 8.72 -22.35
C LEU A 492 -7.01 8.79 -23.10
N ARG A 493 -5.89 8.88 -22.38
CA ARG A 493 -4.54 8.87 -22.99
C ARG A 493 -4.21 7.57 -23.73
N LEU A 494 -4.74 6.43 -23.28
CA LEU A 494 -4.56 5.16 -23.99
C LEU A 494 -5.44 5.12 -25.24
N THR A 495 -6.70 5.56 -25.14
CA THR A 495 -7.62 5.70 -26.28
C THR A 495 -7.01 6.56 -27.38
N GLU A 496 -6.51 7.76 -27.05
CA GLU A 496 -5.87 8.67 -28.01
C GLU A 496 -4.65 8.01 -28.70
N ARG A 497 -3.86 7.21 -27.96
CA ARG A 497 -2.72 6.47 -28.52
C ARG A 497 -3.14 5.35 -29.45
N ILE A 498 -4.22 4.64 -29.12
CA ILE A 498 -4.80 3.59 -29.96
C ILE A 498 -5.31 4.20 -31.26
N GLU A 499 -6.06 5.30 -31.19
CA GLU A 499 -6.59 6.01 -32.36
C GLU A 499 -5.46 6.52 -33.26
N THR A 500 -4.43 7.14 -32.67
CA THR A 500 -3.25 7.61 -33.42
C THR A 500 -2.55 6.45 -34.14
N ALA A 501 -2.36 5.31 -33.47
CA ALA A 501 -1.74 4.13 -34.06
C ALA A 501 -2.62 3.48 -35.14
N LYS A 502 -3.95 3.46 -34.97
CA LYS A 502 -4.92 2.99 -35.98
C LYS A 502 -4.90 3.87 -37.23
N GLN A 503 -4.75 5.19 -37.06
CA GLN A 503 -4.59 6.12 -38.17
C GLN A 503 -3.26 5.89 -38.92
N GLU A 504 -2.15 5.74 -38.21
CA GLU A 504 -0.85 5.39 -38.81
C GLU A 504 -0.93 4.07 -39.59
N LEU A 505 -1.60 3.05 -39.02
CA LEU A 505 -1.82 1.75 -39.68
C LEU A 505 -2.64 1.90 -40.97
N LYS A 506 -3.67 2.75 -40.98
CA LYS A 506 -4.49 3.02 -42.18
C LYS A 506 -3.65 3.68 -43.27
N GLU A 507 -2.83 4.66 -42.93
CA GLU A 507 -1.93 5.32 -43.88
C GLU A 507 -0.88 4.35 -44.46
N LEU A 508 -0.27 3.52 -43.60
CA LEU A 508 0.70 2.51 -44.05
C LEU A 508 0.07 1.48 -45.00
N LYS A 509 -1.18 1.06 -44.77
CA LYS A 509 -1.91 0.19 -45.69
C LYS A 509 -2.13 0.84 -47.06
N ILE A 510 -2.48 2.13 -47.09
CA ILE A 510 -2.62 2.89 -48.34
C ILE A 510 -1.27 3.01 -49.07
N ASP A 511 -0.21 3.32 -48.33
CA ASP A 511 1.14 3.46 -48.89
C ASP A 511 1.66 2.11 -49.45
N LEU A 512 1.31 0.98 -48.81
CA LEU A 512 1.64 -0.36 -49.31
C LEU A 512 0.98 -0.64 -50.67
N GLU A 513 -0.33 -0.36 -50.79
CA GLU A 513 -1.08 -0.53 -52.03
C GLU A 513 -0.52 0.32 -53.17
N ARG A 514 -0.07 1.54 -52.86
CA ARG A 514 0.56 2.44 -53.84
C ARG A 514 1.95 1.94 -54.23
N ALA A 515 2.76 1.52 -53.27
CA ALA A 515 4.10 0.99 -53.51
C ALA A 515 4.06 -0.30 -54.37
N LYS A 516 3.09 -1.20 -54.13
CA LYS A 516 2.86 -2.40 -54.97
C LYS A 516 2.49 -2.05 -56.42
N LYS A 517 1.91 -0.87 -56.65
CA LYS A 517 1.56 -0.34 -57.98
C LYS A 517 2.64 0.60 -58.56
N GLY A 518 3.82 0.69 -57.95
CA GLY A 518 4.91 1.58 -58.38
C GLY A 518 4.62 3.08 -58.20
N LYS A 519 3.59 3.45 -57.42
CA LYS A 519 3.20 4.84 -57.19
C LYS A 519 3.83 5.38 -55.90
N PRO A 520 4.27 6.65 -55.84
CA PRO A 520 4.80 7.25 -54.62
C PRO A 520 3.71 7.39 -53.54
N PRO A 521 4.08 7.41 -52.25
CA PRO A 521 3.15 7.57 -51.13
C PRO A 521 2.44 8.92 -51.21
N LEU A 522 1.30 9.02 -50.52
CA LEU A 522 0.59 10.28 -50.42
C LEU A 522 1.40 11.30 -49.60
N LYS A 523 1.19 12.59 -49.86
CA LYS A 523 1.76 13.66 -49.02
C LYS A 523 1.24 13.48 -47.59
N GLY A 524 2.10 13.72 -46.61
CA GLY A 524 1.71 13.70 -45.20
C GLY A 524 0.70 14.79 -44.86
N ALA A 525 0.11 14.70 -43.67
CA ALA A 525 -0.78 15.73 -43.13
C ALA A 525 -0.11 17.13 -43.03
N ASP A 526 1.22 17.17 -43.06
CA ASP A 526 2.06 18.38 -43.10
C ASP A 526 2.37 18.88 -44.54
N GLY A 527 1.77 18.26 -45.56
CA GLY A 527 1.98 18.59 -46.97
C GLY A 527 3.32 18.13 -47.55
N LYS A 528 4.18 17.47 -46.78
CA LYS A 528 5.50 17.01 -47.23
C LYS A 528 5.43 15.65 -47.92
N GLN A 529 6.32 15.44 -48.89
CA GLN A 529 6.46 14.16 -49.59
C GLN A 529 7.00 13.11 -48.60
N LYS A 530 6.24 12.04 -48.35
CA LYS A 530 6.73 10.91 -47.56
C LYS A 530 7.85 10.19 -48.31
N ARG A 531 8.84 9.69 -47.57
CA ARG A 531 9.96 8.92 -48.14
C ARG A 531 9.44 7.65 -48.81
N ASN A 532 9.85 7.37 -50.04
CA ASN A 532 9.58 6.09 -50.70
C ASN A 532 10.22 4.96 -49.91
N LEU A 533 9.41 4.00 -49.48
CA LEU A 533 9.83 2.78 -48.81
C LEU A 533 9.47 1.59 -49.71
N SER A 534 10.28 0.53 -49.67
CA SER A 534 9.94 -0.71 -50.36
C SER A 534 8.65 -1.31 -49.76
N PRO A 535 7.85 -2.08 -50.52
CA PRO A 535 6.68 -2.78 -50.00
C PRO A 535 6.99 -3.59 -48.74
N GLU A 536 8.12 -4.31 -48.72
CA GLU A 536 8.59 -5.10 -47.58
C GLU A 536 8.86 -4.24 -46.32
N ALA A 537 9.46 -3.06 -46.49
CA ALA A 537 9.69 -2.14 -45.37
C ALA A 537 8.37 -1.57 -44.81
N ILE A 538 7.36 -1.35 -45.66
CA ILE A 538 6.03 -0.91 -45.24
C ILE A 538 5.29 -2.05 -44.53
N GLU A 539 5.37 -3.29 -45.01
CA GLU A 539 4.79 -4.47 -44.36
C GLU A 539 5.38 -4.68 -42.96
N LYS A 540 6.69 -4.51 -42.78
CA LYS A 540 7.33 -4.55 -41.45
C LYS A 540 6.80 -3.45 -40.51
N LYS A 541 6.57 -2.24 -41.02
CA LYS A 541 5.96 -1.15 -40.24
C LYS A 541 4.51 -1.44 -39.88
N ILE A 542 3.72 -2.01 -40.79
CA ILE A 542 2.35 -2.45 -40.53
C ILE A 542 2.32 -3.49 -39.41
N ALA A 543 3.21 -4.48 -39.45
CA ALA A 543 3.32 -5.48 -38.39
C ALA A 543 3.63 -4.83 -37.03
N SER A 544 4.61 -3.91 -36.99
CA SER A 544 4.93 -3.18 -35.76
C SER A 544 3.78 -2.29 -35.26
N ALA A 545 3.04 -1.63 -36.16
CA ALA A 545 1.87 -0.82 -35.80
C ALA A 545 0.74 -1.68 -35.23
N LYS A 546 0.45 -2.84 -35.83
CA LYS A 546 -0.53 -3.81 -35.30
C LYS A 546 -0.14 -4.26 -33.88
N GLN A 547 1.12 -4.66 -33.68
CA GLN A 547 1.60 -5.09 -32.36
C GLN A 547 1.50 -3.97 -31.30
N LYS A 548 1.74 -2.70 -31.68
CA LYS A 548 1.54 -1.56 -30.77
C LYS A 548 0.06 -1.36 -30.40
N ILE A 549 -0.85 -1.48 -31.36
CA ILE A 549 -2.29 -1.35 -31.12
C ILE A 549 -2.75 -2.44 -30.15
N GLU A 550 -2.42 -3.69 -30.44
CA GLU A 550 -2.74 -4.83 -29.60
C GLU A 550 -2.21 -4.65 -28.17
N LYS A 551 -0.96 -4.20 -28.03
CA LYS A 551 -0.38 -3.87 -26.73
C LYS A 551 -1.16 -2.78 -25.99
N TYR A 552 -1.53 -1.68 -26.66
CA TYR A 552 -2.28 -0.60 -26.02
C TYR A 552 -3.70 -1.01 -25.64
N GLU A 553 -4.36 -1.82 -26.46
CA GLU A 553 -5.67 -2.39 -26.17
C GLU A 553 -5.59 -3.32 -24.96
N MET A 554 -4.56 -4.19 -24.90
CA MET A 554 -4.29 -5.05 -23.75
C MET A 554 -3.99 -4.26 -22.46
N ASP A 555 -3.17 -3.21 -22.55
CA ASP A 555 -2.86 -2.31 -21.42
C ASP A 555 -4.13 -1.58 -20.92
N MET A 556 -5.01 -1.17 -21.84
CA MET A 556 -6.28 -0.52 -21.51
C MET A 556 -7.24 -1.49 -20.81
N THR A 557 -7.47 -2.67 -21.39
CA THR A 557 -8.30 -3.72 -20.81
C THR A 557 -7.79 -4.09 -19.42
N THR A 558 -6.48 -4.36 -19.29
CA THR A 558 -5.86 -4.68 -17.99
C THR A 558 -6.08 -3.58 -16.96
N LYS A 559 -5.93 -2.31 -17.36
CA LYS A 559 -6.13 -1.18 -16.46
C LYS A 559 -7.58 -1.06 -16.00
N GLU A 560 -8.53 -1.25 -16.91
CA GLU A 560 -9.96 -1.19 -16.63
C GLU A 560 -10.38 -2.33 -15.70
N ASP A 561 -9.93 -3.55 -16.01
CA ASP A 561 -10.14 -4.76 -15.21
C ASP A 561 -9.63 -4.68 -13.78
N LEU A 562 -8.53 -3.94 -13.57
CA LEU A 562 -7.88 -3.81 -12.28
C LEU A 562 -8.29 -2.52 -11.55
N LYS A 563 -9.20 -1.70 -12.08
CA LYS A 563 -9.50 -0.36 -11.53
C LYS A 563 -9.94 -0.42 -10.05
N THR A 564 -10.73 -1.42 -9.68
CA THR A 564 -11.26 -1.65 -8.32
C THR A 564 -10.46 -2.65 -7.49
N VAL A 565 -9.41 -3.29 -8.02
CA VAL A 565 -8.70 -4.39 -7.36
C VAL A 565 -7.31 -3.99 -6.87
N ALA A 566 -6.95 -4.39 -5.65
CA ALA A 566 -5.70 -4.05 -4.98
C ALA A 566 -4.67 -5.19 -4.95
N LEU A 567 -4.07 -5.49 -6.11
CA LEU A 567 -3.09 -6.58 -6.32
C LEU A 567 -1.85 -6.56 -5.42
N GLY A 568 -1.47 -5.39 -4.90
CA GLY A 568 -0.29 -5.28 -4.05
C GLY A 568 -0.47 -5.94 -2.69
N THR A 569 -1.70 -5.98 -2.16
CA THR A 569 -1.94 -6.48 -0.80
C THR A 569 -1.75 -8.00 -0.72
N SER A 570 -2.28 -8.75 -1.70
CA SER A 570 -2.07 -10.19 -1.86
C SER A 570 -0.59 -10.50 -2.06
N LYS A 571 0.02 -9.89 -3.09
CA LYS A 571 1.43 -10.11 -3.47
C LYS A 571 2.42 -9.92 -2.32
N ILE A 572 2.18 -8.95 -1.44
CA ILE A 572 3.14 -8.63 -0.37
C ILE A 572 3.00 -9.57 0.83
N ASN A 573 1.80 -10.04 1.15
CA ASN A 573 1.53 -10.61 2.48
C ASN A 573 0.90 -12.01 2.49
N TYR A 574 0.27 -12.43 1.38
CA TYR A 574 -0.56 -13.64 1.35
C TYR A 574 -0.09 -14.69 0.34
N LEU A 575 0.70 -14.30 -0.66
CA LEU A 575 1.28 -15.20 -1.65
C LEU A 575 2.67 -15.65 -1.20
N ASP A 576 2.93 -16.95 -1.13
CA ASP A 576 4.27 -17.46 -0.92
C ASP A 576 5.18 -16.99 -2.07
N PRO A 577 6.21 -16.17 -1.81
CA PRO A 577 7.06 -15.64 -2.87
C PRO A 577 7.77 -16.74 -3.67
N ARG A 578 7.98 -17.93 -3.08
CA ARG A 578 8.62 -19.06 -3.77
C ARG A 578 7.83 -19.56 -4.96
N ILE A 579 6.49 -19.53 -4.91
CA ILE A 579 5.64 -19.85 -6.06
C ILE A 579 6.00 -18.96 -7.25
N THR A 580 6.12 -17.65 -6.99
CA THR A 580 6.44 -16.65 -8.02
C THR A 580 7.87 -16.83 -8.54
N VAL A 581 8.84 -17.09 -7.65
CA VAL A 581 10.24 -17.29 -8.04
C VAL A 581 10.38 -18.56 -8.88
N ALA A 582 9.80 -19.68 -8.46
CA ALA A 582 9.82 -20.94 -9.18
C ALA A 582 9.16 -20.82 -10.56
N TRP A 583 8.00 -20.17 -10.63
CA TRP A 583 7.35 -19.85 -11.91
C TRP A 583 8.22 -18.98 -12.82
N CYS A 584 8.87 -17.93 -12.28
CA CYS A 584 9.78 -17.09 -13.07
C CYS A 584 10.96 -17.89 -13.62
N LYS A 585 11.52 -18.81 -12.83
CA LYS A 585 12.61 -19.70 -13.25
C LYS A 585 12.16 -20.66 -14.36
N ARG A 586 11.00 -21.32 -14.19
CA ARG A 586 10.47 -22.29 -15.17
C ARG A 586 10.14 -21.67 -16.53
N HIS A 587 9.61 -20.46 -16.55
CA HIS A 587 9.13 -19.82 -17.78
C HIS A 587 10.04 -18.70 -18.31
N GLU A 588 11.26 -18.61 -17.77
CA GLU A 588 12.29 -17.61 -18.14
C GLU A 588 11.82 -16.15 -18.06
N VAL A 589 10.97 -15.85 -17.07
CA VAL A 589 10.47 -14.49 -16.82
C VAL A 589 11.42 -13.76 -15.86
N PRO A 590 12.00 -12.61 -16.23
CA PRO A 590 12.84 -11.86 -15.31
C PRO A 590 12.06 -11.41 -14.08
N ILE A 591 12.55 -11.76 -12.88
CA ILE A 591 11.84 -11.54 -11.61
C ILE A 591 11.50 -10.05 -11.37
N GLU A 592 12.28 -9.13 -11.93
CA GLU A 592 12.05 -7.67 -11.86
C GLU A 592 10.77 -7.22 -12.57
N LYS A 593 10.23 -8.04 -13.47
CA LYS A 593 8.92 -7.81 -14.11
C LYS A 593 7.77 -8.01 -13.14
N ILE A 594 7.95 -8.86 -12.12
CA ILE A 594 6.92 -9.22 -11.14
C ILE A 594 7.15 -8.52 -9.80
N PHE A 595 8.40 -8.49 -9.34
CA PHE A 595 8.85 -7.91 -8.08
C PHE A 595 9.70 -6.65 -8.29
N ASN A 596 9.24 -5.54 -7.70
CA ASN A 596 10.05 -4.34 -7.66
C ASN A 596 11.21 -4.48 -6.65
N LYS A 597 12.15 -3.53 -6.66
CA LYS A 597 13.33 -3.52 -5.76
C LYS A 597 13.01 -3.75 -4.28
N SER A 598 11.88 -3.23 -3.78
CA SER A 598 11.49 -3.42 -2.38
C SER A 598 11.01 -4.83 -2.09
N LEU A 599 10.35 -5.48 -3.04
CA LEU A 599 9.92 -6.87 -2.91
C LEU A 599 11.09 -7.83 -3.06
N LEU A 600 12.02 -7.55 -3.98
CA LEU A 600 13.27 -8.31 -4.10
C LEU A 600 14.06 -8.30 -2.78
N ALA A 601 14.19 -7.13 -2.15
CA ALA A 601 14.84 -7.02 -0.84
C ALA A 601 14.07 -7.74 0.27
N LYS A 602 12.73 -7.70 0.27
CA LYS A 602 11.90 -8.41 1.26
C LYS A 602 12.01 -9.92 1.11
N PHE A 603 11.97 -10.42 -0.12
CA PHE A 603 11.85 -11.83 -0.45
C PHE A 603 13.18 -12.47 -0.85
N ALA A 604 14.30 -11.86 -0.46
CA ALA A 604 15.64 -12.40 -0.73
C ALA A 604 15.76 -13.87 -0.27
N TRP A 605 15.15 -14.22 0.87
CA TRP A 605 15.13 -15.58 1.41
C TRP A 605 14.46 -16.63 0.51
N ALA A 606 13.63 -16.21 -0.45
CA ALA A 606 12.88 -17.09 -1.35
C ALA A 606 13.56 -17.26 -2.73
N MET A 607 14.63 -16.51 -3.03
CA MET A 607 15.21 -16.44 -4.38
C MET A 607 15.92 -17.74 -4.79
N ASP A 608 16.45 -18.49 -3.82
CA ASP A 608 17.17 -19.75 -4.05
C ASP A 608 16.26 -20.97 -4.21
N VAL A 609 14.94 -20.79 -4.24
CA VAL A 609 14.01 -21.92 -4.38
C VAL A 609 14.17 -22.67 -5.70
N ASP A 610 14.01 -23.98 -5.67
CA ASP A 610 14.02 -24.84 -6.85
C ASP A 610 12.91 -24.46 -7.87
N PRO A 611 13.18 -24.49 -9.19
CA PRO A 611 12.17 -24.26 -10.22
C PRO A 611 10.94 -25.19 -10.10
N GLU A 612 11.11 -26.41 -9.60
CA GLU A 612 10.03 -27.41 -9.43
C GLU A 612 9.21 -27.19 -8.16
N PHE A 613 9.48 -26.14 -7.39
CA PHE A 613 8.72 -25.86 -6.18
C PHE A 613 7.23 -25.66 -6.48
N ARG A 614 6.42 -26.42 -5.75
CA ARG A 614 4.96 -26.28 -5.63
C ARG A 614 4.60 -26.05 -4.17
N PHE A 615 3.66 -25.15 -3.93
CA PHE A 615 3.11 -24.87 -2.61
C PHE A 615 2.21 -26.03 -2.16
#